data_AF-A0A7S0TI53-F1
#
_entry.id   AF-A0A7S0TI53-F1
#
_cell.length_a   1.000
_cell.length_b   1.000
_cell.length_c   1.000
_cell.angle_alpha   90.00
_cell.angle_beta   90.00
_cell.angle_gamma   90.00
#
_symmetry.space_group_name_H-M   'P 1'
#
loop_
_entity.id
_entity.type
_entity.pdbx_description
1 polymer ?
#
loop_
_entity_poly.entity_id
_entity_poly.type
_entity_poly.pdbx_seq_one_letter_code
_entity_poly.pdbx_strand_id
1 'polypeptide(L)'
;VIFCHQEESNWVLGEPKMLKDRFDAIFASTRYSKALEAITKIQKDQRAEIKVLETEEKNLSGLKEMARTKKLNLEGKQQEKEDCNDVVKKAEKELKELKEIISKCEGVIQDTSDIESKKADYNKDLLNLKDRLEPLAKVLQDHDEYTEEDIPRINQMRNNMVARLETFSNDKKMAEEDVRHAERKVNKRIDKLDAARQLESDLKAENASFQKRKADWEKKAKEVSDKLELGFGEEQLKNESWQAIPSAFSRKVKELVDKKETEEREAKKKHSQERDQVQTKVAQLTMKTQTNEQRQLDVSSECRKLTDTLNNEKREI
;
A
#
# COMPACT_ATOMS: atom_id res chain seq x y z
N VAL A 1 -66.24 12.76 45.91
CA VAL A 1 -66.15 14.13 46.46
C VAL A 1 -66.34 14.00 47.96
N ILE A 2 -65.28 14.20 48.75
CA ILE A 2 -65.31 13.96 50.20
C ILE A 2 -65.60 15.26 50.95
N PHE A 3 -65.09 16.39 50.44
CA PHE A 3 -65.42 17.72 50.93
C PHE A 3 -66.10 18.51 49.82
N CYS A 4 -67.30 18.99 50.10
CA CYS A 4 -68.04 19.89 49.23
C CYS A 4 -68.42 21.10 50.09
N HIS A 5 -68.02 22.29 49.66
CA HIS A 5 -68.36 23.52 50.38
C HIS A 5 -69.89 23.69 50.36
N GLN A 6 -70.48 24.20 51.43
CA GLN A 6 -71.95 24.28 51.54
C GLN A 6 -72.55 25.12 50.40
N GLU A 7 -71.85 26.17 49.98
CA GLU A 7 -72.20 27.01 48.83
C GLU A 7 -72.06 26.32 47.46
N GLU A 8 -71.27 25.25 47.38
CA GLU A 8 -71.05 24.48 46.15
C GLU A 8 -71.88 23.19 46.07
N SER A 9 -72.65 22.87 47.10
CA SER A 9 -73.38 21.59 47.24
C SER A 9 -74.33 21.26 46.07
N ASN A 10 -74.88 22.29 45.41
CA ASN A 10 -75.77 22.16 44.26
C ASN A 10 -75.04 22.13 42.91
N TRP A 11 -73.72 21.94 42.87
CA TRP A 11 -72.94 21.98 41.63
C TRP A 11 -73.44 21.01 40.54
N VAL A 12 -74.13 19.92 40.91
CA VAL A 12 -74.72 18.93 39.99
C VAL A 12 -75.87 19.53 39.17
N LEU A 13 -76.52 20.58 39.68
CA LEU A 13 -77.58 21.35 39.00
C LEU A 13 -77.04 22.63 38.33
N GLY A 14 -75.73 22.85 38.37
CA GLY A 14 -75.07 24.00 37.76
C GLY A 14 -74.98 23.90 36.23
N GLU A 15 -74.36 24.90 35.59
CA GLU A 15 -74.22 24.94 34.14
C GLU A 15 -73.47 23.71 33.58
N PRO A 16 -73.82 23.21 32.38
CA PRO A 16 -73.26 21.98 31.81
C PRO A 16 -71.72 21.96 31.71
N LYS A 17 -71.11 23.13 31.53
CA LYS A 17 -69.65 23.28 31.49
C LYS A 17 -69.02 22.97 32.85
N MET A 18 -69.58 23.51 33.92
CA MET A 18 -69.09 23.31 35.29
C MET A 18 -69.31 21.85 35.74
N LEU A 19 -70.40 21.22 35.30
CA LEU A 19 -70.66 19.80 35.52
C LEU A 19 -69.63 18.92 34.78
N LYS A 20 -69.35 19.24 33.52
CA LYS A 20 -68.35 18.52 32.72
C LYS A 20 -66.96 18.69 33.30
N ASP A 21 -66.56 19.89 33.70
CA ASP A 21 -65.25 20.12 34.31
C ASP A 21 -65.09 19.37 35.63
N ARG A 22 -66.16 19.29 36.45
CA ARG A 22 -66.17 18.47 37.68
C ARG A 22 -66.13 16.97 37.36
N PHE A 23 -66.84 16.48 36.34
CA PHE A 23 -66.77 15.08 35.92
C PHE A 23 -65.41 14.72 35.31
N ASP A 24 -64.82 15.59 34.50
CA ASP A 24 -63.48 15.43 33.95
C ASP A 24 -62.43 15.48 35.07
N ALA A 25 -62.64 16.30 36.11
CA ALA A 25 -61.79 16.31 37.31
C ALA A 25 -61.95 15.05 38.16
N ILE A 26 -63.16 14.48 38.24
CA ILE A 26 -63.44 13.25 38.99
C ILE A 26 -62.88 12.02 38.26
N PHE A 27 -63.12 11.91 36.96
CA PHE A 27 -62.70 10.74 36.17
C PHE A 27 -61.30 10.87 35.57
N ALA A 28 -60.70 12.07 35.62
CA ALA A 28 -59.36 12.38 35.14
C ALA A 28 -59.05 11.82 33.74
N SER A 29 -60.06 11.67 32.88
CA SER A 29 -59.97 10.91 31.62
C SER A 29 -58.91 11.49 30.67
N THR A 30 -58.81 12.82 30.62
CA THR A 30 -57.78 13.56 29.88
C THR A 30 -56.35 13.27 30.36
N ARG A 31 -56.15 12.90 31.63
CA ARG A 31 -54.84 12.54 32.17
C ARG A 31 -54.38 11.18 31.67
N TYR A 32 -55.29 10.21 31.59
CA TYR A 32 -54.98 8.87 31.08
C TYR A 32 -54.73 8.88 29.57
N SER A 33 -55.53 9.60 28.78
CA SER A 33 -55.28 9.75 27.34
C SER A 33 -53.91 10.39 27.05
N LYS A 34 -53.55 11.46 27.78
CA LYS A 34 -52.23 12.09 27.67
C LYS A 34 -51.08 11.15 28.05
N ALA A 35 -51.25 10.33 29.09
CA ALA A 35 -50.24 9.36 29.49
C ALA A 35 -50.05 8.27 28.42
N LEU A 36 -51.14 7.79 27.82
CA LEU A 36 -51.10 6.75 26.79
C LEU A 36 -50.47 7.28 25.49
N GLU A 37 -50.78 8.51 25.09
CA GLU A 37 -50.10 9.20 23.99
C GLU A 37 -48.58 9.32 24.26
N ALA A 38 -48.20 9.70 25.48
CA ALA A 38 -46.79 9.80 25.87
C ALA A 38 -46.07 8.43 25.80
N ILE A 39 -46.69 7.35 26.28
CA ILE A 39 -46.13 5.99 26.20
C ILE A 39 -45.97 5.56 24.74
N THR A 40 -46.98 5.81 23.91
CA THR A 40 -46.96 5.45 22.50
C THR A 40 -45.85 6.19 21.76
N LYS A 41 -45.65 7.47 22.09
CA LYS A 41 -44.54 8.27 21.58
C LYS A 41 -43.19 7.70 22.01
N ILE A 42 -43.00 7.40 23.29
CA ILE A 42 -41.75 6.81 23.81
C ILE A 42 -41.43 5.47 23.13
N GLN A 43 -42.41 4.57 22.97
CA GLN A 43 -42.20 3.31 22.28
C GLN A 43 -41.78 3.50 20.82
N LYS A 44 -42.34 4.51 20.14
CA LYS A 44 -41.96 4.84 18.76
C LYS A 44 -40.52 5.35 18.71
N ASP A 45 -40.16 6.24 19.63
CA ASP A 45 -38.83 6.83 19.71
C ASP A 45 -37.77 5.75 20.04
N GLN A 46 -38.05 4.85 20.99
CA GLN A 46 -37.16 3.73 21.33
C GLN A 46 -36.98 2.74 20.17
N ARG A 47 -38.06 2.42 19.43
CA ARG A 47 -37.94 1.56 18.24
C ARG A 47 -37.11 2.22 17.14
N ALA A 48 -37.20 3.54 16.98
CA ALA A 48 -36.34 4.26 16.06
C ALA A 48 -34.88 4.19 16.51
N GLU A 49 -34.62 4.33 17.80
CA GLU A 49 -33.27 4.26 18.35
C GLU A 49 -32.62 2.88 18.23
N ILE A 50 -33.37 1.80 18.49
CA ILE A 50 -32.87 0.42 18.31
C ILE A 50 -32.43 0.21 16.85
N LYS A 51 -33.21 0.68 15.88
CA LYS A 51 -32.84 0.57 14.46
C LYS A 51 -31.54 1.30 14.14
N VAL A 52 -31.31 2.47 14.75
CA VAL A 52 -30.06 3.24 14.61
C VAL A 52 -28.89 2.44 15.18
N LEU A 53 -29.03 1.87 16.38
CA LEU A 53 -27.99 1.05 17.01
C LEU A 53 -27.66 -0.21 16.19
N GLU A 54 -28.67 -0.89 15.65
CA GLU A 54 -28.47 -2.05 14.76
C GLU A 54 -27.71 -1.66 13.47
N THR A 55 -27.95 -0.47 12.95
CA THR A 55 -27.20 0.03 11.78
C THR A 55 -25.76 0.39 12.15
N GLU A 56 -25.54 1.01 13.30
CA GLU A 56 -24.20 1.30 13.81
C GLU A 56 -23.39 0.03 14.07
N GLU A 57 -23.99 -1.00 14.68
CA GLU A 57 -23.32 -2.27 14.93
C GLU A 57 -22.83 -2.92 13.62
N LYS A 58 -23.69 -2.94 12.60
CA LYS A 58 -23.32 -3.44 11.27
C LYS A 58 -22.18 -2.63 10.65
N ASN A 59 -22.22 -1.31 10.77
CA ASN A 59 -21.16 -0.43 10.26
C ASN A 59 -19.83 -0.69 10.98
N LEU A 60 -19.84 -0.80 12.31
CA LEU A 60 -18.65 -1.08 13.11
C LEU A 60 -18.05 -2.47 12.79
N SER A 61 -18.90 -3.48 12.62
CA SER A 61 -18.47 -4.81 12.18
C SER A 61 -17.80 -4.76 10.80
N GLY A 62 -18.37 -4.02 9.85
CA GLY A 62 -17.78 -3.79 8.53
C GLY A 62 -16.42 -3.07 8.60
N LEU A 63 -16.31 -2.03 9.44
CA LEU A 63 -15.05 -1.30 9.66
C LEU A 63 -13.96 -2.20 10.24
N LYS A 64 -14.31 -3.05 11.22
CA LYS A 64 -13.39 -4.02 11.82
C LYS A 64 -12.85 -5.00 10.78
N GLU A 65 -13.71 -5.52 9.90
CA GLU A 65 -13.28 -6.45 8.85
C GLU A 65 -12.40 -5.74 7.81
N MET A 66 -12.78 -4.52 7.38
CA MET A 66 -11.93 -3.71 6.48
C MET A 66 -10.55 -3.42 7.07
N ALA A 67 -10.48 -3.10 8.37
CA ALA A 67 -9.21 -2.88 9.07
C ALA A 67 -8.35 -4.15 9.09
N ARG A 68 -8.97 -5.31 9.34
CA ARG A 68 -8.30 -6.62 9.29
C ARG A 68 -7.76 -6.93 7.90
N THR A 69 -8.56 -6.75 6.85
CA THR A 69 -8.11 -6.98 5.46
C THR A 69 -6.95 -6.04 5.10
N LYS A 70 -7.03 -4.76 5.47
CA LYS A 70 -5.94 -3.81 5.25
C LYS A 70 -4.65 -4.20 5.96
N LYS A 71 -4.75 -4.72 7.19
CA LYS A 71 -3.59 -5.20 7.95
C LYS A 71 -2.90 -6.38 7.25
N LEU A 72 -3.68 -7.38 6.82
CA LEU A 72 -3.16 -8.52 6.06
C LEU A 72 -2.51 -8.07 4.74
N ASN A 73 -3.12 -7.13 4.02
CA ASN A 73 -2.54 -6.57 2.81
C ASN A 73 -1.22 -5.83 3.08
N LEU A 74 -1.12 -5.11 4.19
CA LEU A 74 0.11 -4.44 4.61
C LEU A 74 1.23 -5.45 4.89
N GLU A 75 0.93 -6.51 5.64
CA GLU A 75 1.88 -7.59 5.92
C GLU A 75 2.36 -8.26 4.62
N GLY A 76 1.46 -8.55 3.68
CA GLY A 76 1.83 -9.09 2.37
C GLY A 76 2.69 -8.13 1.54
N LYS A 77 2.36 -6.83 1.52
CA LYS A 77 3.16 -5.82 0.80
C LYS A 77 4.53 -5.58 1.43
N GLN A 78 4.64 -5.73 2.76
CA GLN A 78 5.92 -5.66 3.45
C GLN A 78 6.82 -6.83 3.05
N GLN A 79 6.26 -8.04 2.94
CA GLN A 79 7.00 -9.21 2.47
C GLN A 79 7.48 -9.03 1.02
N GLU A 80 6.60 -8.59 0.11
CA GLU A 80 6.95 -8.32 -1.29
C GLU A 80 8.11 -7.30 -1.41
N LYS A 81 8.18 -6.32 -0.50
CA LYS A 81 9.27 -5.35 -0.43
C LYS A 81 10.60 -6.00 -0.03
N GLU A 82 10.58 -6.89 0.96
CA GLU A 82 11.79 -7.60 1.38
C GLU A 82 12.31 -8.50 0.25
N ASP A 83 11.42 -9.23 -0.42
CA ASP A 83 11.77 -10.07 -1.56
C ASP A 83 12.36 -9.24 -2.72
N CYS A 84 11.76 -8.08 -3.03
CA CYS A 84 12.26 -7.16 -4.05
C CYS A 84 13.64 -6.60 -3.70
N ASN A 85 13.87 -6.22 -2.45
CA ASN A 85 15.18 -5.74 -1.99
C ASN A 85 16.27 -6.81 -2.14
N ASP A 86 15.95 -8.08 -1.92
CA ASP A 86 16.90 -9.17 -2.09
C ASP A 86 17.21 -9.44 -3.57
N VAL A 87 16.24 -9.26 -4.46
CA VAL A 87 16.47 -9.30 -5.92
C VAL A 87 17.39 -8.14 -6.35
N VAL A 88 17.13 -6.92 -5.88
CA VAL A 88 17.97 -5.75 -6.19
C VAL A 88 19.42 -5.97 -5.75
N LYS A 89 19.66 -6.47 -4.53
CA LYS A 89 21.02 -6.78 -4.05
C LYS A 89 21.73 -7.81 -4.92
N LYS A 90 21.02 -8.82 -5.41
CA LYS A 90 21.58 -9.81 -6.34
C LYS A 90 21.95 -9.16 -7.68
N ALA A 91 21.06 -8.36 -8.25
CA ALA A 91 21.31 -7.65 -9.50
C ALA A 91 22.50 -6.66 -9.37
N GLU A 92 22.63 -5.95 -8.26
CA GLU A 92 23.76 -5.06 -7.98
C GLU A 92 25.09 -5.82 -7.94
N LYS A 93 25.09 -7.02 -7.34
CA LYS A 93 26.27 -7.89 -7.31
C LYS A 93 26.65 -8.36 -8.72
N GLU A 94 25.69 -8.84 -9.50
CA GLU A 94 25.90 -9.28 -10.88
C GLU A 94 26.39 -8.13 -11.78
N LEU A 95 25.85 -6.93 -11.61
CA LEU A 95 26.29 -5.73 -12.33
C LEU A 95 27.76 -5.41 -12.03
N LYS A 96 28.19 -5.54 -10.76
CA LYS A 96 29.58 -5.31 -10.37
C LYS A 96 30.52 -6.33 -11.02
N GLU A 97 30.15 -7.60 -11.01
CA GLU A 97 30.91 -8.67 -11.66
C GLU A 97 31.00 -8.45 -13.18
N LEU A 98 29.91 -8.01 -13.81
CA LEU A 98 29.87 -7.71 -15.24
C LEU A 98 30.77 -6.52 -15.61
N LYS A 99 30.79 -5.46 -14.80
CA LYS A 99 31.69 -4.31 -14.98
C LYS A 99 33.16 -4.72 -14.93
N GLU A 100 33.54 -5.60 -14.00
CA GLU A 100 34.91 -6.14 -13.97
C GLU A 100 35.25 -6.95 -15.22
N ILE A 101 34.29 -7.73 -15.74
CA ILE A 101 34.47 -8.45 -16.99
C ILE A 101 34.65 -7.47 -18.16
N ILE A 102 33.87 -6.39 -18.24
CA ILE A 102 33.99 -5.37 -19.29
C ILE A 102 35.33 -4.64 -19.22
N SER A 103 35.88 -4.40 -18.04
CA SER A 103 37.23 -3.82 -17.95
C SER A 103 38.30 -4.78 -18.51
N LYS A 104 38.20 -6.08 -18.20
CA LYS A 104 39.09 -7.11 -18.77
C LYS A 104 38.90 -7.26 -20.28
N CYS A 105 37.64 -7.23 -20.73
CA CYS A 105 37.16 -6.68 -22.00
C CYS A 105 38.14 -5.84 -22.81
N GLU A 106 38.14 -4.58 -22.42
CA GLU A 106 38.84 -3.48 -23.05
C GLU A 106 40.35 -3.74 -23.10
N GLY A 107 40.94 -4.30 -22.04
CA GLY A 107 42.37 -4.64 -22.03
C GLY A 107 42.80 -5.58 -23.15
N VAL A 108 42.06 -6.67 -23.37
CA VAL A 108 42.40 -7.62 -24.45
C VAL A 108 42.11 -7.05 -25.84
N ILE A 109 41.14 -6.13 -25.97
CA ILE A 109 40.91 -5.43 -27.25
C ILE A 109 42.14 -4.58 -27.57
N GLN A 110 42.68 -3.87 -26.57
CA GLN A 110 43.91 -3.11 -26.73
C GLN A 110 45.09 -4.02 -27.12
N ASP A 111 45.29 -5.13 -26.41
CA ASP A 111 46.34 -6.11 -26.73
C ASP A 111 46.22 -6.64 -28.17
N THR A 112 44.99 -6.89 -28.63
CA THR A 112 44.72 -7.38 -30.00
C THR A 112 45.06 -6.31 -31.04
N SER A 113 44.69 -5.05 -30.79
CA SER A 113 45.03 -3.92 -31.67
C SER A 113 46.55 -3.75 -31.78
N ASP A 114 47.28 -3.90 -30.67
CA ASP A 114 48.74 -3.80 -30.65
C ASP A 114 49.39 -4.94 -31.46
N ILE A 115 48.85 -6.16 -31.37
CA ILE A 115 49.31 -7.32 -32.17
C ILE A 115 49.02 -7.10 -33.66
N GLU A 116 47.84 -6.60 -34.02
CA GLU A 116 47.49 -6.29 -35.40
C GLU A 116 48.42 -5.23 -36.02
N SER A 117 48.77 -4.20 -35.25
CA SER A 117 49.77 -3.20 -35.69
C SER A 117 51.12 -3.85 -35.97
N LYS A 118 51.62 -4.69 -35.05
CA LYS A 118 52.89 -5.41 -35.25
C LYS A 118 52.85 -6.33 -36.48
N LYS A 119 51.72 -7.00 -36.72
CA LYS A 119 51.54 -7.84 -37.91
C LYS A 119 51.59 -7.01 -39.20
N ALA A 120 51.01 -5.81 -39.20
CA ALA A 120 51.10 -4.90 -40.34
C ALA A 120 52.55 -4.47 -40.60
N ASP A 121 53.31 -4.15 -39.55
CA ASP A 121 54.74 -3.82 -39.67
C ASP A 121 55.56 -4.97 -40.24
N TYR A 122 55.39 -6.20 -39.72
CA TYR A 122 56.07 -7.38 -40.26
C TYR A 122 55.73 -7.69 -41.71
N ASN A 123 54.46 -7.49 -42.11
CA ASN A 123 54.05 -7.69 -43.51
C ASN A 123 54.73 -6.66 -44.44
N LYS A 124 54.88 -5.41 -43.99
CA LYS A 124 55.61 -4.38 -44.73
C LYS A 124 57.09 -4.73 -44.87
N ASP A 125 57.72 -5.21 -43.80
CA ASP A 125 59.12 -5.64 -43.83
C ASP A 125 59.33 -6.85 -44.76
N LEU A 126 58.39 -7.80 -44.77
CA LEU A 126 58.42 -8.96 -45.65
C LEU A 126 58.29 -8.56 -47.12
N LEU A 127 57.41 -7.60 -47.43
CA LEU A 127 57.29 -7.04 -48.78
C LEU A 127 58.59 -6.34 -49.21
N ASN A 128 59.15 -5.48 -48.36
CA ASN A 128 60.43 -4.83 -48.62
C ASN A 128 61.57 -5.83 -48.85
N LEU A 129 61.58 -6.95 -48.12
CA LEU A 129 62.58 -8.00 -48.29
C LEU A 129 62.41 -8.74 -49.63
N LYS A 130 61.16 -9.02 -50.04
CA LYS A 130 60.85 -9.61 -51.35
C LYS A 130 61.30 -8.70 -52.49
N ASP A 131 60.97 -7.42 -52.42
CA ASP A 131 61.36 -6.42 -53.43
C ASP A 131 62.88 -6.30 -53.58
N ARG A 132 63.64 -6.52 -52.49
CA ARG A 132 65.12 -6.54 -52.53
C ARG A 132 65.70 -7.84 -53.08
N LEU A 133 64.98 -8.96 -52.95
CA LEU A 133 65.43 -10.28 -53.43
C LEU A 133 65.16 -10.48 -54.92
N GLU A 134 64.12 -9.87 -55.47
CA GLU A 134 63.74 -10.00 -56.88
C GLU A 134 64.85 -9.57 -57.88
N PRO A 135 65.56 -8.44 -57.70
CA PRO A 135 66.70 -8.10 -58.55
C PRO A 135 67.92 -9.01 -58.30
N LEU A 136 68.11 -9.50 -57.07
CA LEU A 136 69.23 -10.41 -56.74
C LEU A 136 69.06 -11.79 -57.39
N ALA A 137 67.82 -12.28 -57.48
CA ALA A 137 67.47 -13.51 -58.16
C ALA A 137 67.71 -13.42 -59.69
N LYS A 138 67.43 -12.25 -60.30
CA LYS A 138 67.76 -12.00 -61.71
C LYS A 138 69.27 -12.01 -61.97
N VAL A 139 70.05 -11.37 -61.10
CA VAL A 139 71.53 -11.38 -61.21
C VAL A 139 72.12 -12.79 -61.10
N LEU A 140 71.53 -13.67 -60.28
CA LEU A 140 71.93 -15.08 -60.19
C LEU A 140 71.51 -15.90 -61.42
N GLN A 141 70.45 -15.50 -62.13
CA GLN A 141 69.96 -16.20 -63.32
C GLN A 141 70.81 -15.91 -64.57
N ASP A 142 71.52 -14.79 -64.61
CA ASP A 142 72.31 -14.33 -65.76
C ASP A 142 73.81 -14.76 -65.74
N HIS A 143 74.27 -15.50 -64.70
CA HIS A 143 75.65 -15.99 -64.60
C HIS A 143 75.74 -17.46 -65.06
N ASP A 144 76.29 -17.70 -66.27
CA ASP A 144 76.35 -19.01 -66.94
C ASP A 144 77.58 -19.89 -66.62
N GLU A 145 78.52 -19.42 -65.78
CA GLU A 145 79.70 -20.21 -65.39
C GLU A 145 79.81 -20.30 -63.85
N TYR A 146 79.35 -21.42 -63.30
CA TYR A 146 79.55 -21.80 -61.90
C TYR A 146 80.77 -22.72 -61.79
N THR A 147 81.69 -22.44 -60.86
CA THR A 147 82.84 -23.29 -60.58
C THR A 147 82.49 -24.43 -59.60
N GLU A 148 83.28 -25.52 -59.55
CA GLU A 148 83.04 -26.65 -58.62
C GLU A 148 83.01 -26.21 -57.13
N GLU A 149 83.63 -25.08 -56.79
CA GLU A 149 83.61 -24.49 -55.44
C GLU A 149 82.30 -23.73 -55.13
N ASP A 150 81.52 -23.34 -56.13
CA ASP A 150 80.25 -22.61 -55.95
C ASP A 150 79.09 -23.52 -55.55
N ILE A 151 79.14 -24.80 -55.94
CA ILE A 151 78.11 -25.81 -55.64
C ILE A 151 77.86 -26.00 -54.14
N PRO A 152 78.87 -26.19 -53.27
CA PRO A 152 78.65 -26.31 -51.83
C PRO A 152 78.11 -25.01 -51.22
N ARG A 153 78.51 -23.83 -51.74
CA ARG A 153 78.00 -22.52 -51.28
C ARG A 153 76.52 -22.33 -51.64
N ILE A 154 76.13 -22.71 -52.86
CA ILE A 154 74.72 -22.71 -53.31
C ILE A 154 73.89 -23.70 -52.48
N ASN A 155 74.41 -24.91 -52.24
CA ASN A 155 73.72 -25.90 -51.41
C ASN A 155 73.55 -25.44 -49.96
N GLN A 156 74.56 -24.76 -49.39
CA GLN A 156 74.45 -24.16 -48.06
C GLN A 156 73.39 -23.05 -48.04
N MET A 157 73.34 -22.19 -49.05
CA MET A 157 72.36 -21.13 -49.16
C MET A 157 70.93 -21.67 -49.33
N ARG A 158 70.77 -22.74 -50.14
CA ARG A 158 69.51 -23.48 -50.29
C ARG A 158 69.07 -24.11 -48.97
N ASN A 159 69.97 -24.78 -48.24
CA ASN A 159 69.64 -25.41 -46.96
C ASN A 159 69.24 -24.36 -45.91
N ASN A 160 69.92 -23.21 -45.88
CA ASN A 160 69.55 -22.08 -45.02
C ASN A 160 68.17 -21.49 -45.41
N MET A 161 67.85 -21.43 -46.70
CA MET A 161 66.53 -21.01 -47.18
C MET A 161 65.43 -21.99 -46.80
N VAL A 162 65.68 -23.30 -46.94
CA VAL A 162 64.72 -24.34 -46.54
C VAL A 162 64.44 -24.26 -45.04
N ALA A 163 65.49 -24.18 -44.20
CA ALA A 163 65.34 -24.00 -42.76
C ALA A 163 64.53 -22.73 -42.41
N ARG A 164 64.77 -21.64 -43.13
CA ARG A 164 64.05 -20.38 -42.92
C ARG A 164 62.58 -20.45 -43.37
N LEU A 165 62.28 -21.19 -44.44
CA LEU A 165 60.91 -21.46 -44.88
C LEU A 165 60.16 -22.34 -43.87
N GLU A 166 60.83 -23.33 -43.27
CA GLU A 166 60.26 -24.16 -42.22
C GLU A 166 59.95 -23.35 -40.95
N THR A 167 60.85 -22.48 -40.51
CA THR A 167 60.59 -21.58 -39.38
C THR A 167 59.42 -20.64 -39.67
N PHE A 168 59.38 -20.02 -40.85
CA PHE A 168 58.26 -19.15 -41.25
C PHE A 168 56.92 -19.90 -41.31
N SER A 169 56.93 -21.15 -41.77
CA SER A 169 55.73 -21.99 -41.81
C SER A 169 55.20 -22.30 -40.41
N ASN A 170 56.10 -22.57 -39.46
CA ASN A 170 55.72 -22.79 -38.06
C ASN A 170 55.23 -21.50 -37.39
N ASP A 171 55.91 -20.38 -37.60
CA ASP A 171 55.50 -19.08 -37.06
C ASP A 171 54.12 -18.66 -37.60
N LYS A 172 53.86 -18.91 -38.88
CA LYS A 172 52.54 -18.68 -39.48
C LYS A 172 51.45 -19.52 -38.81
N LYS A 173 51.70 -20.81 -38.59
CA LYS A 173 50.73 -21.70 -37.91
C LYS A 173 50.44 -21.24 -36.49
N MET A 174 51.47 -20.84 -35.73
CA MET A 174 51.29 -20.30 -34.38
C MET A 174 50.45 -19.01 -34.40
N ALA A 175 50.74 -18.10 -35.32
CA ALA A 175 49.97 -16.86 -35.47
C ALA A 175 48.50 -17.13 -35.85
N GLU A 176 48.23 -18.12 -36.69
CA GLU A 176 46.85 -18.54 -37.05
C GLU A 176 46.10 -19.11 -35.84
N GLU A 177 46.76 -19.90 -34.99
CA GLU A 177 46.16 -20.42 -33.75
C GLU A 177 45.87 -19.31 -32.73
N ASP A 178 46.76 -18.35 -32.58
CA ASP A 178 46.59 -17.19 -31.69
C ASP A 178 45.40 -16.32 -32.13
N VAL A 179 45.27 -16.04 -33.43
CA VAL A 179 44.12 -15.33 -33.99
C VAL A 179 42.83 -16.08 -33.67
N ARG A 180 42.80 -17.41 -33.90
CA ARG A 180 41.62 -18.24 -33.63
C ARG A 180 41.26 -18.29 -32.14
N HIS A 181 42.24 -18.15 -31.26
CA HIS A 181 42.00 -18.03 -29.82
C HIS A 181 41.46 -16.65 -29.43
N ALA A 182 41.98 -15.59 -30.03
CA ALA A 182 41.48 -14.23 -29.85
C ALA A 182 40.02 -14.10 -30.31
N GLU A 183 39.69 -14.62 -31.50
CA GLU A 183 38.32 -14.64 -32.03
C GLU A 183 37.34 -15.34 -31.10
N ARG A 184 37.72 -16.50 -30.54
CA ARG A 184 36.89 -17.21 -29.55
C ARG A 184 36.67 -16.41 -28.28
N LYS A 185 37.67 -15.65 -27.82
CA LYS A 185 37.52 -14.76 -26.67
C LYS A 185 36.59 -13.59 -27.00
N VAL A 186 36.71 -12.99 -28.19
CA VAL A 186 35.86 -11.88 -28.64
C VAL A 186 34.40 -12.33 -28.74
N ASN A 187 34.12 -13.47 -29.37
CA ASN A 187 32.74 -13.98 -29.50
C ASN A 187 32.08 -14.21 -28.13
N LYS A 188 32.80 -14.83 -27.18
CA LYS A 188 32.28 -15.00 -25.80
C LYS A 188 31.95 -13.69 -25.10
N ARG A 189 32.58 -12.58 -25.50
CA ARG A 189 32.36 -11.26 -24.93
C ARG A 189 31.20 -10.55 -25.59
N ILE A 190 31.03 -10.73 -26.90
CA ILE A 190 29.84 -10.30 -27.63
C ILE A 190 28.59 -10.95 -27.01
N ASP A 191 28.61 -12.26 -26.76
CA ASP A 191 27.49 -12.96 -26.10
C ASP A 191 27.13 -12.34 -24.74
N LYS A 192 28.15 -11.99 -23.94
CA LYS A 192 27.95 -11.31 -22.64
C LYS A 192 27.42 -9.90 -22.78
N LEU A 193 27.87 -9.16 -23.80
CA LEU A 193 27.40 -7.81 -24.07
C LEU A 193 25.92 -7.81 -24.48
N ASP A 194 25.52 -8.78 -25.30
CA ASP A 194 24.13 -8.90 -25.73
C ASP A 194 23.21 -9.30 -24.57
N ALA A 195 23.67 -10.20 -23.67
CA ALA A 195 22.95 -10.49 -22.43
C ALA A 195 22.80 -9.23 -21.53
N ALA A 196 23.86 -8.41 -21.43
CA ALA A 196 23.82 -7.16 -20.68
C ALA A 196 22.81 -6.16 -21.26
N ARG A 197 22.75 -6.05 -22.58
CA ARG A 197 21.80 -5.18 -23.30
C ARG A 197 20.35 -5.62 -23.11
N GLN A 198 20.09 -6.94 -23.09
CA GLN A 198 18.76 -7.45 -22.75
C GLN A 198 18.37 -7.04 -21.33
N LEU A 199 19.24 -7.26 -20.34
CA LEU A 199 18.97 -6.86 -18.96
C LEU A 199 18.72 -5.35 -18.83
N GLU A 200 19.49 -4.52 -19.54
CA GLU A 200 19.27 -3.07 -19.57
C GLU A 200 17.90 -2.70 -20.14
N SER A 201 17.47 -3.38 -21.20
CA SER A 201 16.14 -3.20 -21.80
C SER A 201 15.02 -3.56 -20.80
N ASP A 202 15.17 -4.66 -20.09
CA ASP A 202 14.20 -5.12 -19.09
C ASP A 202 14.09 -4.12 -17.93
N LEU A 203 15.23 -3.66 -17.40
CA LEU A 203 15.27 -2.63 -16.35
C LEU A 203 14.64 -1.30 -16.80
N LYS A 204 14.85 -0.90 -18.06
CA LYS A 204 14.20 0.29 -18.64
C LYS A 204 12.69 0.13 -18.72
N ALA A 205 12.20 -1.04 -19.13
CA ALA A 205 10.77 -1.33 -19.18
C ALA A 205 10.15 -1.34 -17.77
N GLU A 206 10.82 -1.95 -16.80
CA GLU A 206 10.37 -1.97 -15.41
C GLU A 206 10.32 -0.55 -14.80
N ASN A 207 11.36 0.26 -15.03
CA ASN A 207 11.39 1.66 -14.59
C ASN A 207 10.26 2.49 -15.22
N ALA A 208 9.97 2.31 -16.52
CA ALA A 208 8.84 2.97 -17.18
C ALA A 208 7.49 2.55 -16.54
N SER A 209 7.32 1.27 -16.22
CA SER A 209 6.12 0.78 -15.53
C SER A 209 5.97 1.37 -14.12
N PHE A 210 7.10 1.53 -13.41
CA PHE A 210 7.15 2.14 -12.09
C PHE A 210 6.77 3.63 -12.14
N GLN A 211 7.29 4.39 -13.11
CA GLN A 211 6.94 5.80 -13.30
C GLN A 211 5.44 5.98 -13.59
N LYS A 212 4.83 5.08 -14.37
CA LYS A 212 3.38 5.12 -14.60
C LYS A 212 2.58 4.89 -13.31
N ARG A 213 2.95 3.87 -12.53
CA ARG A 213 2.31 3.60 -11.23
C ARG A 213 2.49 4.77 -10.25
N LYS A 214 3.67 5.40 -10.27
CA LYS A 214 3.98 6.61 -9.49
C LYS A 214 3.00 7.74 -9.83
N ALA A 215 2.86 8.07 -11.11
CA ALA A 215 1.95 9.12 -11.57
C ALA A 215 0.47 8.82 -11.21
N ASP A 216 0.03 7.57 -11.40
CA ASP A 216 -1.34 7.15 -11.02
C ASP A 216 -1.56 7.28 -9.50
N TRP A 217 -0.56 6.96 -8.70
CA TRP A 217 -0.62 7.12 -7.25
C TRP A 217 -0.68 8.59 -6.83
N GLU A 218 0.18 9.44 -7.40
CA GLU A 218 0.20 10.89 -7.12
C GLU A 218 -1.14 11.53 -7.43
N LYS A 219 -1.76 11.16 -8.56
CA LYS A 219 -3.10 11.62 -8.92
C LYS A 219 -4.15 11.22 -7.87
N LYS A 220 -4.18 9.94 -7.47
CA LYS A 220 -5.13 9.46 -6.46
C LYS A 220 -4.88 10.07 -5.07
N ALA A 221 -3.62 10.25 -4.69
CA ALA A 221 -3.25 10.87 -3.44
C ALA A 221 -3.71 12.33 -3.40
N LYS A 222 -3.57 13.08 -4.50
CA LYS A 222 -4.10 14.44 -4.64
C LYS A 222 -5.63 14.47 -4.52
N GLU A 223 -6.33 13.60 -5.24
CA GLU A 223 -7.80 13.49 -5.15
C GLU A 223 -8.30 13.21 -3.71
N VAL A 224 -7.61 12.34 -2.96
CA VAL A 224 -7.96 12.02 -1.57
C VAL A 224 -7.58 13.17 -0.63
N SER A 225 -6.43 13.80 -0.86
CA SER A 225 -5.97 14.97 -0.10
C SER A 225 -6.95 16.12 -0.18
N ASP A 226 -7.43 16.44 -1.40
CA ASP A 226 -8.37 17.51 -1.65
C ASP A 226 -9.74 17.24 -1.00
N LYS A 227 -10.23 15.99 -1.08
CA LYS A 227 -11.51 15.59 -0.46
C LYS A 227 -11.49 15.63 1.06
N LEU A 228 -10.34 15.36 1.68
CA LEU A 228 -10.18 15.28 3.12
C LEU A 228 -9.51 16.53 3.72
N GLU A 229 -9.25 17.55 2.90
CA GLU A 229 -8.55 18.78 3.28
C GLU A 229 -7.23 18.51 4.04
N LEU A 230 -6.52 17.45 3.65
CA LEU A 230 -5.33 16.95 4.35
C LEU A 230 -4.10 17.86 4.20
N GLY A 231 -4.13 18.80 3.25
CA GLY A 231 -3.00 19.67 2.92
C GLY A 231 -1.77 18.89 2.42
N PHE A 232 -1.98 17.69 1.86
CA PHE A 232 -0.93 16.92 1.21
C PHE A 232 -0.77 17.44 -0.23
N GLY A 233 0.35 18.09 -0.51
CA GLY A 233 0.57 18.89 -1.72
C GLY A 233 1.88 18.58 -2.46
N GLU A 234 2.13 19.35 -3.52
CA GLU A 234 3.28 19.19 -4.42
C GLU A 234 4.65 19.41 -3.74
N GLU A 235 4.68 20.11 -2.61
CA GLU A 235 5.90 20.41 -1.85
C GLU A 235 6.42 19.20 -1.07
N GLN A 236 5.54 18.37 -0.50
CA GLN A 236 5.92 17.11 0.15
C GLN A 236 6.30 16.03 -0.88
N LEU A 237 5.68 16.07 -2.07
CA LEU A 237 6.00 15.19 -3.20
C LEU A 237 7.39 15.44 -3.81
N LYS A 238 7.94 16.66 -3.64
CA LYS A 238 9.24 17.06 -4.21
C LYS A 238 10.43 16.86 -3.25
N ASN A 239 10.21 16.94 -1.94
CA ASN A 239 11.29 16.96 -0.94
C ASN A 239 11.58 15.61 -0.25
N GLU A 240 10.74 14.58 -0.45
CA GLU A 240 10.92 13.27 0.18
C GLU A 240 11.21 12.17 -0.84
N SER A 241 11.97 11.15 -0.40
CA SER A 241 12.12 9.91 -1.18
C SER A 241 10.75 9.29 -1.45
N TRP A 242 10.52 8.80 -2.67
CA TRP A 242 9.27 8.10 -3.02
C TRP A 242 8.94 6.92 -2.09
N GLN A 243 9.93 6.35 -1.40
CA GLN A 243 9.70 5.29 -0.42
C GLN A 243 9.04 5.79 0.88
N ALA A 244 9.21 7.08 1.20
CA ALA A 244 8.66 7.72 2.40
C ALA A 244 7.31 8.41 2.14
N ILE A 245 7.08 8.91 0.92
CA ILE A 245 5.86 9.66 0.59
C ILE A 245 4.56 8.85 0.83
N PRO A 246 4.43 7.58 0.41
CA PRO A 246 3.21 6.81 0.64
C PRO A 246 2.95 6.46 2.11
N SER A 247 4.01 6.22 2.88
CA SER A 247 3.89 5.92 4.31
C SER A 247 3.54 7.18 5.12
N ALA A 248 4.13 8.33 4.77
CA ALA A 248 3.79 9.63 5.33
C ALA A 248 2.32 10.01 5.04
N PHE A 249 1.87 9.85 3.78
CA PHE A 249 0.47 10.06 3.40
C PHE A 249 -0.47 9.15 4.21
N SER A 250 -0.16 7.85 4.28
CA SER A 250 -0.96 6.86 5.01
C SER A 250 -1.05 7.20 6.49
N ARG A 251 0.04 7.68 7.09
CA ARG A 251 0.05 8.14 8.49
C ARG A 251 -0.84 9.36 8.69
N LYS A 252 -0.77 10.36 7.82
CA LYS A 252 -1.61 11.57 7.89
C LYS A 252 -3.11 11.23 7.81
N VAL A 253 -3.48 10.34 6.89
CA VAL A 253 -4.85 9.82 6.77
C VAL A 253 -5.26 9.10 8.06
N LYS A 254 -4.37 8.28 8.62
CA LYS A 254 -4.64 7.55 9.86
C LYS A 254 -4.82 8.48 11.06
N GLU A 255 -3.98 9.52 11.20
CA GLU A 255 -4.12 10.52 12.26
C GLU A 255 -5.46 11.27 12.18
N LEU A 256 -5.94 11.60 10.98
CA LEU A 256 -7.29 12.17 10.82
C LEU A 256 -8.40 11.20 11.23
N VAL A 257 -8.29 9.93 10.85
CA VAL A 257 -9.26 8.89 11.22
C VAL A 257 -9.28 8.72 12.73
N ASP A 258 -8.12 8.56 13.37
CA ASP A 258 -8.00 8.40 14.83
C ASP A 258 -8.55 9.64 15.57
N LYS A 259 -8.33 10.85 15.04
CA LYS A 259 -8.91 12.08 15.59
C LYS A 259 -10.44 12.08 15.48
N LYS A 260 -10.99 11.67 14.35
CA LYS A 260 -12.45 11.59 14.17
C LYS A 260 -13.09 10.50 15.05
N GLU A 261 -12.42 9.37 15.21
CA GLU A 261 -12.87 8.31 16.11
C GLU A 261 -12.84 8.74 17.59
N THR A 262 -11.83 9.52 18.00
CA THR A 262 -11.77 10.06 19.37
C THR A 262 -12.85 11.10 19.62
N GLU A 263 -13.06 12.04 18.69
CA GLU A 263 -14.17 13.01 18.73
C GLU A 263 -15.54 12.29 18.85
N GLU A 264 -15.75 11.23 18.06
CA GLU A 264 -16.97 10.42 18.12
C GLU A 264 -17.12 9.71 19.49
N ARG A 265 -16.02 9.17 20.03
CA ARG A 265 -16.02 8.45 21.31
C ARG A 265 -16.31 9.38 22.49
N GLU A 266 -15.77 10.60 22.47
CA GLU A 266 -16.07 11.64 23.45
C GLU A 266 -17.53 12.08 23.37
N ALA A 267 -18.07 12.27 22.16
CA ALA A 267 -19.48 12.57 21.96
C ALA A 267 -20.38 11.45 22.50
N LYS A 268 -20.06 10.17 22.21
CA LYS A 268 -20.77 9.00 22.74
C LYS A 268 -20.73 8.94 24.27
N LYS A 269 -19.57 9.21 24.88
CA LYS A 269 -19.42 9.22 26.35
C LYS A 269 -20.27 10.32 26.99
N LYS A 270 -20.26 11.52 26.40
CA LYS A 270 -21.08 12.65 26.87
C LYS A 270 -22.58 12.31 26.80
N HIS A 271 -23.02 11.73 25.69
CA HIS A 271 -24.40 11.28 25.54
C HIS A 271 -24.77 10.15 26.50
N SER A 272 -23.87 9.19 26.78
CA SER A 272 -24.10 8.16 27.79
C SER A 272 -24.29 8.76 29.19
N GLN A 273 -23.46 9.73 29.58
CA GLN A 273 -23.58 10.41 30.87
C GLN A 273 -24.90 11.20 30.99
N GLU A 274 -25.29 11.92 29.93
CA GLU A 274 -26.58 12.60 29.87
C GLU A 274 -27.74 11.59 30.00
N ARG A 275 -27.62 10.43 29.35
CA ARG A 275 -28.60 9.34 29.42
C ARG A 275 -28.72 8.78 30.83
N ASP A 276 -27.61 8.48 31.50
CA ASP A 276 -27.61 7.94 32.87
C ASP A 276 -28.22 8.93 33.88
N GLN A 277 -27.96 10.23 33.71
CA GLN A 277 -28.58 11.28 34.51
C GLN A 277 -30.10 11.32 34.33
N VAL A 278 -30.56 11.22 33.08
CA VAL A 278 -31.99 11.14 32.76
C VAL A 278 -32.61 9.86 33.33
N GLN A 279 -31.95 8.72 33.16
CA GLN A 279 -32.37 7.41 33.68
C GLN A 279 -32.53 7.45 35.21
N THR A 280 -31.58 8.06 35.91
CA THR A 280 -31.60 8.21 37.37
C THR A 280 -32.78 9.08 37.80
N LYS A 281 -33.02 10.21 37.11
CA LYS A 281 -34.20 11.06 37.35
C LYS A 281 -35.51 10.32 37.10
N VAL A 282 -35.58 9.52 36.04
CA VAL A 282 -36.75 8.68 35.75
C VAL A 282 -36.97 7.67 36.86
N ALA A 283 -35.94 6.95 37.32
CA ALA A 283 -36.06 5.99 38.41
C ALA A 283 -36.55 6.65 39.72
N GLN A 284 -36.01 7.83 40.07
CA GLN A 284 -36.47 8.61 41.22
C GLN A 284 -37.95 9.01 41.11
N LEU A 285 -38.38 9.45 39.92
CA LEU A 285 -39.78 9.80 39.68
C LEU A 285 -40.67 8.57 39.74
N THR A 286 -40.27 7.44 39.14
CA THR A 286 -41.01 6.17 39.20
C THR A 286 -41.19 5.69 40.63
N MET A 287 -40.14 5.70 41.45
CA MET A 287 -40.26 5.37 42.88
C MET A 287 -41.27 6.28 43.59
N LYS A 288 -41.21 7.60 43.36
CA LYS A 288 -42.21 8.53 43.92
C LYS A 288 -43.63 8.20 43.47
N THR A 289 -43.83 7.85 42.20
CA THR A 289 -45.15 7.47 41.68
C THR A 289 -45.66 6.20 42.35
N GLN A 290 -44.82 5.17 42.48
CA GLN A 290 -45.16 3.90 43.12
C GLN A 290 -45.51 4.10 44.60
N THR A 291 -44.76 4.96 45.30
CA THR A 291 -45.05 5.32 46.70
C THR A 291 -46.40 6.03 46.82
N ASN A 292 -46.74 6.89 45.87
CA ASN A 292 -48.03 7.58 45.84
C ASN A 292 -49.19 6.65 45.47
N GLU A 293 -48.99 5.70 44.56
CA GLU A 293 -49.97 4.66 44.23
C GLU A 293 -50.26 3.77 45.43
N GLN A 294 -49.23 3.36 46.16
CA GLN A 294 -49.38 2.58 47.39
C GLN A 294 -50.20 3.35 48.44
N ARG A 295 -49.89 4.64 48.65
CA ARG A 295 -50.69 5.52 49.52
C ARG A 295 -52.13 5.64 49.06
N GLN A 296 -52.38 5.68 47.75
CA GLN A 296 -53.73 5.73 47.20
C GLN A 296 -54.52 4.44 47.47
N LEU A 297 -53.87 3.28 47.34
CA LEU A 297 -54.46 1.97 47.65
C LEU A 297 -54.78 1.86 49.15
N ASP A 298 -53.86 2.30 50.01
CA ASP A 298 -54.05 2.29 51.46
C ASP A 298 -55.28 3.15 51.85
N VAL A 299 -55.36 4.38 51.33
CA VAL A 299 -56.51 5.28 51.56
C VAL A 299 -57.81 4.70 51.00
N SER A 300 -57.79 4.11 49.81
CA SER A 300 -58.97 3.48 49.21
C SER A 300 -59.47 2.28 50.04
N SER A 301 -58.54 1.52 50.63
CA SER A 301 -58.86 0.41 51.54
C SER A 301 -59.51 0.91 52.84
N GLU A 302 -59.02 2.03 53.39
CA GLU A 302 -59.64 2.70 54.55
C GLU A 302 -61.04 3.22 54.22
N CYS A 303 -61.21 3.85 53.06
CA CYS A 303 -62.53 4.30 52.62
C CYS A 303 -63.53 3.15 52.45
N ARG A 304 -63.10 1.97 51.96
CA ARG A 304 -63.97 0.79 51.90
C ARG A 304 -64.38 0.30 53.28
N LYS A 305 -63.44 0.17 54.22
CA LYS A 305 -63.75 -0.21 55.61
C LYS A 305 -64.75 0.75 56.26
N LEU A 306 -64.59 2.05 56.02
CA LEU A 306 -65.52 3.08 56.49
C LEU A 306 -66.90 2.99 55.81
N THR A 307 -66.95 2.62 54.53
CA THR A 307 -68.22 2.45 53.79
C THR A 307 -68.97 1.21 54.28
N ASP A 308 -68.26 0.11 54.55
CA ASP A 308 -68.84 -1.14 55.02
C ASP A 308 -69.41 -0.99 56.45
N THR A 309 -68.71 -0.25 57.32
CA THR A 309 -69.21 0.10 58.66
C THR A 309 -70.49 0.93 58.57
N LEU A 310 -70.52 1.95 57.71
CA LEU A 310 -71.67 2.83 57.53
C LEU A 310 -72.90 2.12 56.92
N ASN A 311 -72.68 1.15 56.03
CA ASN A 311 -73.76 0.33 55.46
C ASN A 311 -74.31 -0.68 56.46
N ASN A 312 -73.49 -1.19 57.38
CA ASN A 312 -73.97 -2.05 58.46
C ASN A 312 -74.82 -1.26 59.46
N GLU A 313 -74.40 -0.05 59.84
CA GLU A 313 -75.20 0.82 60.73
C GLU A 313 -76.55 1.21 60.11
N LYS A 314 -76.62 1.42 58.79
CA LYS A 314 -77.89 1.69 58.08
C LYS A 314 -78.86 0.51 57.99
N ARG A 315 -78.39 -0.73 58.18
CA ARG A 315 -79.25 -1.93 58.15
C ARG A 315 -79.88 -2.25 59.50
N GLU A 316 -79.38 -1.66 60.57
CA GLU A 316 -79.87 -1.88 61.94
C GLU A 316 -80.91 -0.84 62.40
N ILE A 317 -81.26 0.13 61.54
CA ILE A 317 -82.32 1.15 61.76
C ILE A 317 -83.54 0.80 60.91
#